data_AF-A0A842IQT3-F1
#
_entry.id   AF-A0A842IQT3-F1
#
_cell.length_a   1.000
_cell.length_b   1.000
_cell.length_c   1.000
_cell.angle_alpha   90.00
_cell.angle_beta   90.00
_cell.angle_gamma   90.00
#
_symmetry.space_group_name_H-M   'P 1'
#
loop_
_entity.id
_entity.type
_entity.pdbx_description
1 polymer ?
#
loop_
_entity_poly.entity_id
_entity_poly.type
_entity_poly.pdbx_seq_one_letter_code
_entity_poly.pdbx_strand_id
1 'polypeptide(L)'
;MKKLNMKFIQIIVLISILLVGCSKQDKKQSTIDELNKTPEVLVGTESRVLSSYRYDGNIIDNLYKEALSKNQNLEELNDRIEEISSDSLSDKTKDYLKYRSVNKRYWTSAKSYANNLNDSLWKVEMLDIIEKLESSYEKRVTNHESRIDSIEALKSTLKDKLILLKLFITEPMIHNYQSNELPNVEQLESLIKDYKKAIEDSKEYIKINK
;
A
#
# COMPACT_ATOMS: atom_id res chain seq x y z
N MET A 1 -42.26 46.21 -38.94
CA MET A 1 -41.41 45.58 -37.90
C MET A 1 -42.30 45.14 -36.76
N LYS A 2 -42.52 43.82 -36.61
CA LYS A 2 -43.39 43.27 -35.55
C LYS A 2 -42.68 43.42 -34.20
N LYS A 3 -43.27 44.14 -33.25
CA LYS A 3 -42.79 44.23 -31.87
C LYS A 3 -42.82 42.82 -31.27
N LEU A 4 -41.66 42.22 -31.07
CA LEU A 4 -41.55 41.00 -30.28
C LEU A 4 -41.99 41.32 -28.84
N ASN A 5 -42.93 40.55 -28.31
CA ASN A 5 -43.50 40.78 -26.99
C ASN A 5 -42.40 40.65 -25.91
N MET A 6 -42.23 41.68 -25.07
CA MET A 6 -41.19 41.75 -24.04
C MET A 6 -41.24 40.58 -23.05
N LYS A 7 -42.43 40.01 -22.82
CA LYS A 7 -42.63 38.78 -22.01
C LYS A 7 -42.12 37.51 -22.71
N PHE A 8 -42.16 37.46 -24.04
CA PHE A 8 -41.62 36.34 -24.83
C PHE A 8 -40.09 36.34 -24.78
N ILE A 9 -39.46 37.52 -24.80
CA ILE A 9 -38.01 37.68 -24.64
C ILE A 9 -37.56 37.22 -23.25
N GLN A 10 -38.33 37.54 -22.19
CA GLN A 10 -38.03 37.11 -20.82
C GLN A 10 -38.10 35.58 -20.64
N ILE A 11 -39.03 34.90 -21.32
CA ILE A 11 -39.14 33.43 -21.28
C ILE A 11 -37.97 32.75 -22.03
N ILE A 12 -37.53 33.33 -23.15
CA ILE A 12 -36.39 32.79 -23.93
C ILE A 12 -35.08 32.94 -23.14
N VAL A 13 -34.89 34.04 -22.40
CA VAL A 13 -33.70 34.24 -21.56
C VAL A 13 -33.68 33.26 -20.36
N LEU A 14 -34.84 32.95 -19.78
CA LEU A 14 -34.93 31.99 -18.66
C LEU A 14 -34.62 30.54 -19.09
N ILE A 15 -34.97 30.17 -20.33
CA ILE A 15 -34.73 28.82 -20.89
C ILE A 15 -33.24 28.64 -21.26
N SER A 16 -32.57 29.69 -21.72
CA SER A 16 -31.15 29.62 -22.09
C SER A 16 -30.21 29.41 -20.89
N ILE A 17 -30.63 29.75 -19.67
CA ILE A 17 -29.82 29.55 -18.44
C ILE A 17 -29.82 28.08 -17.99
N LEU A 18 -30.78 27.26 -18.41
CA LEU A 18 -30.85 25.83 -18.07
C LEU A 18 -29.93 24.94 -18.94
N LEU A 19 -29.28 25.48 -19.98
CA LEU A 19 -28.46 24.71 -20.91
C LEU A 19 -26.94 24.80 -20.67
N VAL A 20 -26.48 25.50 -19.63
CA VAL A 20 -25.03 25.66 -19.32
C VAL A 20 -24.54 24.72 -18.19
N GLY A 21 -25.40 23.82 -17.70
CA GLY A 21 -25.11 22.95 -16.55
C GLY A 21 -24.80 21.49 -16.86
N CYS A 22 -23.91 21.19 -17.80
CA CYS A 22 -23.26 19.87 -17.91
C CYS A 22 -21.98 19.97 -18.75
N SER A 23 -20.90 20.46 -18.14
CA SER A 23 -19.57 20.06 -18.62
C SER A 23 -19.43 18.56 -18.29
N LYS A 24 -19.58 17.70 -19.29
CA LYS A 24 -19.03 16.34 -19.22
C LYS A 24 -17.52 16.51 -19.04
N GLN A 25 -17.10 16.48 -17.79
CA GLN A 25 -15.76 16.07 -17.47
C GLN A 25 -15.77 14.57 -17.75
N ASP A 26 -15.19 14.16 -18.87
CA ASP A 26 -14.78 12.77 -19.06
C ASP A 26 -13.68 12.50 -18.03
N LYS A 27 -14.08 12.39 -16.76
CA LYS A 27 -13.29 11.67 -15.78
C LYS A 27 -13.25 10.26 -16.34
N LYS A 28 -12.05 9.79 -16.70
CA LYS A 28 -11.77 8.35 -16.79
C LYS A 28 -12.14 7.76 -15.43
N GLN A 29 -13.42 7.44 -15.27
CA GLN A 29 -13.88 6.51 -14.26
C GLN A 29 -13.43 5.17 -14.82
N SER A 30 -12.18 4.78 -14.58
CA SER A 30 -11.80 3.40 -14.84
C SER A 30 -12.61 2.57 -13.86
N THR A 31 -13.55 1.85 -14.46
CA THR A 31 -14.49 1.03 -13.72
C THR A 31 -13.74 -0.19 -13.20
N ILE A 32 -14.28 -0.78 -12.14
CA ILE A 32 -13.88 -2.10 -11.64
C ILE A 32 -13.70 -3.11 -12.79
N ASP A 33 -14.42 -2.94 -13.90
CA ASP A 33 -14.33 -3.75 -15.12
C ASP A 33 -12.94 -3.77 -15.78
N GLU A 34 -12.15 -2.69 -15.71
CA GLU A 34 -10.77 -2.70 -16.27
C GLU A 34 -9.79 -3.49 -15.40
N LEU A 35 -10.04 -3.55 -14.08
CA LEU A 35 -9.29 -4.39 -13.14
C LEU A 35 -9.67 -5.87 -13.24
N ASN A 36 -10.82 -6.17 -13.85
CA ASN A 36 -11.35 -7.52 -14.06
C ASN A 36 -10.91 -8.16 -15.39
N LYS A 37 -9.89 -7.63 -16.07
CA LYS A 37 -9.31 -8.27 -17.27
C LYS A 37 -8.12 -9.14 -16.90
N THR A 38 -7.74 -10.07 -17.78
CA THR A 38 -6.48 -10.81 -17.62
C THR A 38 -5.32 -9.81 -17.57
N PRO A 39 -4.43 -9.88 -16.56
CA PRO A 39 -3.33 -8.95 -16.41
C PRO A 39 -2.31 -9.07 -17.54
N GLU A 40 -1.97 -7.93 -18.13
CA GLU A 40 -1.00 -7.85 -19.24
C GLU A 40 0.39 -8.28 -18.78
N VAL A 41 0.75 -7.98 -17.54
CA VAL A 41 2.05 -8.35 -16.94
C VAL A 41 2.26 -9.87 -16.80
N LEU A 42 1.21 -10.68 -16.95
CA LEU A 42 1.27 -12.15 -16.88
C LEU A 42 1.12 -12.85 -18.24
N VAL A 43 0.44 -12.23 -19.22
CA VAL A 43 0.11 -12.87 -20.50
C VAL A 43 1.29 -12.84 -21.49
N GLY A 44 2.30 -12.00 -21.27
CA GLY A 44 3.56 -12.09 -22.01
C GLY A 44 3.38 -12.04 -23.54
N THR A 45 2.41 -11.28 -24.05
CA THR A 45 2.34 -10.99 -25.48
C THR A 45 3.62 -10.30 -25.93
N GLU A 46 4.06 -10.60 -27.15
CA GLU A 46 5.29 -10.11 -27.80
C GLU A 46 5.38 -8.57 -27.92
N SER A 47 5.33 -7.84 -26.81
CA SER A 47 5.70 -6.45 -26.73
C SER A 47 7.18 -6.36 -26.43
N ARG A 48 7.98 -6.33 -27.49
CA ARG A 48 9.34 -5.75 -27.47
C ARG A 48 9.32 -4.23 -27.24
N VAL A 49 8.25 -3.67 -26.68
CA VAL A 49 8.11 -2.25 -26.37
C VAL A 49 7.69 -2.14 -24.91
N LEU A 50 8.66 -2.36 -24.01
CA LEU A 50 8.85 -1.77 -22.68
C LEU A 50 9.95 -2.57 -21.95
N SER A 51 11.10 -2.71 -22.62
CA SER A 51 12.30 -3.41 -22.12
C SER A 51 13.08 -2.58 -21.07
N SER A 52 12.40 -1.97 -20.10
CA SER A 52 13.06 -1.22 -19.03
C SER A 52 12.50 -1.46 -17.63
N TYR A 53 11.35 -2.11 -17.49
CA TYR A 53 10.89 -2.57 -16.18
C TYR A 53 11.59 -3.89 -15.86
N ARG A 54 12.78 -3.79 -15.24
CA ARG A 54 13.39 -4.92 -14.53
C ARG A 54 12.30 -5.57 -13.67
N TYR A 55 11.98 -6.81 -14.00
CA TYR A 55 11.04 -7.66 -13.29
C TYR A 55 11.70 -8.10 -11.95
N ASP A 56 11.95 -7.13 -11.08
CA ASP A 56 12.71 -7.29 -9.82
C ASP A 56 11.76 -7.26 -8.59
N GLY A 57 10.45 -7.25 -8.84
CA GLY A 57 9.40 -7.26 -7.82
C GLY A 57 8.63 -8.57 -7.77
N ASN A 58 8.00 -8.88 -6.63
CA ASN A 58 7.10 -10.03 -6.52
C ASN A 58 5.87 -9.85 -7.44
N ILE A 59 5.19 -10.96 -7.76
CA ILE A 59 4.03 -10.97 -8.66
C ILE A 59 2.89 -10.05 -8.20
N ILE A 60 2.65 -9.95 -6.88
CA ILE A 60 1.61 -9.09 -6.31
C ILE A 60 1.93 -7.62 -6.58
N ASP A 61 3.19 -7.20 -6.41
CA ASP A 61 3.61 -5.82 -6.67
C ASP A 61 3.52 -5.48 -8.16
N ASN A 62 3.81 -6.42 -9.04
CA ASN A 62 3.68 -6.21 -10.49
C ASN A 62 2.21 -6.06 -10.90
N LEU A 63 1.33 -6.93 -10.41
CA LEU A 63 -0.11 -6.84 -10.62
C LEU A 63 -0.69 -5.54 -10.05
N TYR A 64 -0.27 -5.17 -8.84
CA TYR A 64 -0.74 -3.94 -8.20
C TYR A 64 -0.28 -2.69 -8.96
N LYS A 65 0.96 -2.66 -9.48
CA LYS A 65 1.44 -1.58 -10.35
C LYS A 65 0.62 -1.45 -11.63
N GLU A 66 0.27 -2.57 -12.27
CA GLU A 66 -0.65 -2.56 -13.41
C GLU A 66 -2.01 -1.97 -13.00
N ALA A 67 -2.55 -2.37 -11.85
CA ALA A 67 -3.80 -1.82 -11.33
C ALA A 67 -3.74 -0.32 -11.04
N LEU A 68 -2.63 0.19 -10.49
CA LEU A 68 -2.39 1.62 -10.27
C LEU A 68 -2.45 2.38 -11.60
N SER A 69 -1.74 1.91 -12.62
CA SER A 69 -1.70 2.54 -13.95
C SER A 69 -3.06 2.60 -14.64
N LYS A 70 -3.97 1.71 -14.25
CA LYS A 70 -5.34 1.62 -14.78
C LYS A 70 -6.35 2.36 -13.90
N ASN A 71 -6.01 2.83 -12.70
CA ASN A 71 -6.96 3.48 -11.79
C ASN A 71 -6.35 4.68 -11.06
N GLN A 72 -6.66 5.88 -11.56
CA GLN A 72 -6.16 7.15 -11.02
C GLN A 72 -6.49 7.34 -9.53
N ASN A 73 -7.69 6.95 -9.07
CA ASN A 73 -8.05 7.13 -7.66
C ASN A 73 -7.22 6.21 -6.75
N LEU A 74 -6.91 5.00 -7.22
CA LEU A 74 -6.04 4.04 -6.52
C LEU A 74 -4.59 4.53 -6.53
N GLU A 75 -4.11 5.05 -7.66
CA GLU A 75 -2.80 5.68 -7.79
C GLU A 75 -2.63 6.85 -6.81
N GLU A 76 -3.55 7.81 -6.83
CA GLU A 76 -3.51 8.96 -5.90
C GLU A 76 -3.59 8.53 -4.43
N LEU A 77 -4.31 7.45 -4.12
CA LEU A 77 -4.34 6.90 -2.76
C LEU A 77 -2.99 6.27 -2.39
N ASN A 78 -2.38 5.50 -3.29
CA ASN A 78 -1.07 4.90 -3.08
C ASN A 78 0.00 5.97 -2.86
N ASP A 79 0.01 7.01 -3.69
CA ASP A 79 0.98 8.11 -3.59
C ASP A 79 0.89 8.82 -2.24
N ARG A 80 -0.34 9.08 -1.76
CA ARG A 80 -0.55 9.64 -0.40
C ARG A 80 -0.02 8.72 0.70
N ILE A 81 -0.23 7.41 0.55
CA ILE A 81 0.27 6.42 1.52
C ILE A 81 1.81 6.41 1.51
N GLU A 82 2.43 6.44 0.34
CA GLU A 82 3.89 6.48 0.19
C GLU A 82 4.48 7.79 0.72
N GLU A 83 3.85 8.93 0.46
CA GLU A 83 4.28 10.24 0.98
C GLU A 83 4.27 10.26 2.51
N ILE A 84 3.19 9.78 3.14
CA ILE A 84 3.06 9.69 4.60
C ILE A 84 4.09 8.72 5.19
N SER A 85 4.39 7.63 4.47
CA SER A 85 5.26 6.54 4.93
C SER A 85 6.75 6.81 4.71
N SER A 86 7.09 7.60 3.68
CA SER A 86 8.42 8.12 3.43
C SER A 86 8.86 9.02 4.59
N ASP A 87 10.17 9.14 4.82
CA ASP A 87 10.84 9.69 6.02
C ASP A 87 10.30 11.01 6.62
N SER A 88 9.36 11.69 5.98
CA SER A 88 8.63 12.85 6.47
C SER A 88 8.13 12.71 7.91
N LEU A 89 7.71 11.52 8.35
CA LEU A 89 7.24 11.32 9.73
C LEU A 89 8.39 11.32 10.74
N SER A 90 9.52 10.70 10.39
CA SER A 90 10.73 10.71 11.21
C SER A 90 11.23 12.14 11.38
N ASP A 91 11.27 12.91 10.29
CA ASP A 91 11.69 14.30 10.32
C ASP A 91 10.73 15.19 11.11
N LYS A 92 9.42 15.03 10.93
CA LYS A 92 8.39 15.80 11.66
C LYS A 92 8.37 15.52 13.17
N THR A 93 8.84 14.35 13.61
CA THR A 93 8.87 13.96 15.04
C THR A 93 10.27 14.07 15.65
N LYS A 94 11.30 14.30 14.85
CA LYS A 94 12.72 14.27 15.23
C LYS A 94 13.06 15.14 16.44
N ASP A 95 12.56 16.37 16.49
CA ASP A 95 12.88 17.29 17.57
C ASP A 95 12.32 16.81 18.91
N TYR A 96 11.10 16.30 18.91
CA TYR A 96 10.50 15.73 20.10
C TYR A 96 11.20 14.43 20.52
N LEU A 97 11.53 13.54 19.57
CA LEU A 97 12.28 12.32 19.86
C LEU A 97 13.66 12.62 20.44
N LYS A 98 14.34 13.67 19.93
CA LYS A 98 15.59 14.16 20.49
C LYS A 98 15.41 14.69 21.91
N TYR A 99 14.39 15.54 22.14
CA TYR A 99 14.05 16.05 23.47
C TYR A 99 13.78 14.92 24.47
N ARG A 100 12.94 13.95 24.10
CA ARG A 100 12.63 12.74 24.87
C ARG A 100 13.90 11.95 25.21
N SER A 101 14.76 11.71 24.22
CA SER A 101 16.03 11.00 24.38
C SER A 101 16.97 11.70 25.36
N VAL A 102 17.11 13.03 25.27
CA VAL A 102 17.95 13.82 26.19
C VAL A 102 17.47 13.70 27.63
N ASN A 103 16.16 13.85 27.87
CA ASN A 103 15.59 13.77 29.22
C ASN A 103 15.72 12.35 29.80
N LYS A 104 15.45 11.31 29.00
CA LYS A 104 15.65 9.91 29.44
C LYS A 104 17.09 9.65 29.88
N ARG A 105 18.07 10.16 29.12
CA ARG A 105 19.48 10.07 29.49
C ARG A 105 19.79 10.85 30.76
N TYR A 106 19.23 12.06 30.91
CA TYR A 106 19.41 12.85 32.13
C TYR A 106 18.94 12.09 33.37
N TRP A 107 17.71 11.55 33.38
CA TRP A 107 17.17 10.82 34.53
C TRP A 107 17.97 9.56 34.84
N THR A 108 18.37 8.81 33.80
CA THR A 108 19.25 7.64 33.95
C THR A 108 20.57 8.02 34.61
N SER A 109 21.21 9.10 34.15
CA SER A 109 22.45 9.62 34.72
C SER A 109 22.25 10.12 36.16
N ALA A 110 21.23 10.94 36.42
CA ALA A 110 20.95 11.50 37.75
C ALA A 110 20.80 10.39 38.80
N LYS A 111 20.02 9.34 38.47
CA LYS A 111 19.89 8.15 39.33
C LYS A 111 21.23 7.44 39.55
N SER A 112 22.06 7.32 38.52
CA SER A 112 23.40 6.72 38.65
C SER A 112 24.29 7.53 39.60
N TYR A 113 24.33 8.86 39.46
CA TYR A 113 25.08 9.74 40.37
C TYR A 113 24.58 9.64 41.81
N ALA A 114 23.26 9.65 42.03
CA ALA A 114 22.69 9.49 43.37
C ALA A 114 23.04 8.13 43.99
N ASN A 115 23.02 7.05 43.20
CA ASN A 115 23.41 5.72 43.65
C ASN A 115 24.89 5.60 44.02
N ASN A 116 25.75 6.49 43.53
CA ASN A 116 27.18 6.52 43.86
C ASN A 116 27.49 7.34 45.13
N LEU A 117 26.48 7.95 45.78
CA LEU A 117 26.68 8.60 47.06
C LEU A 117 27.05 7.57 48.14
N ASN A 118 28.09 7.90 48.93
CA ASN A 118 28.54 7.04 50.02
C ASN A 118 27.64 7.15 51.25
N ASP A 119 27.14 8.35 51.52
CA ASP A 119 26.19 8.57 52.61
C ASP A 119 24.82 8.00 52.23
N SER A 120 24.33 7.05 53.03
CA SER A 120 23.07 6.34 52.76
C SER A 120 21.85 7.23 52.92
N LEU A 121 21.89 8.22 53.82
CA LEU A 121 20.78 9.15 54.03
C LEU A 121 20.67 10.07 52.81
N TRP A 122 21.78 10.68 52.39
CA TRP A 122 21.78 11.55 51.19
C TRP A 122 21.44 10.79 49.91
N LYS A 123 21.86 9.51 49.79
CA LYS A 123 21.45 8.65 48.67
C LYS A 123 19.94 8.53 48.58
N VAL A 124 19.29 8.15 49.68
CA VAL A 124 17.84 7.95 49.72
C VAL A 124 17.09 9.26 49.44
N GLU A 125 17.50 10.34 50.11
CA GLU A 125 16.88 11.66 49.92
C GLU A 125 17.02 12.16 48.46
N MET A 126 18.20 12.01 47.86
CA MET A 126 18.43 12.44 46.48
C MET A 126 17.64 11.61 45.47
N LEU A 127 17.53 10.30 45.67
CA LEU A 127 16.72 9.43 44.82
C LEU A 127 15.24 9.81 44.87
N ASP A 128 14.69 10.10 46.05
CA ASP A 128 13.29 10.56 46.21
C ASP A 128 13.05 11.90 45.52
N ILE A 129 14.00 12.85 45.61
CA ILE A 129 13.92 14.12 44.88
C ILE A 129 13.91 13.89 43.37
N ILE A 130 14.82 13.05 42.86
CA ILE A 130 14.92 12.74 41.43
C ILE A 130 13.61 12.10 40.94
N GLU A 131 13.06 11.14 41.68
CA GLU A 131 11.82 10.46 41.31
C GLU A 131 10.62 11.42 41.25
N LYS A 132 10.51 12.36 42.22
CA LYS A 132 9.48 13.41 42.20
C LYS A 132 9.61 14.33 40.98
N LEU A 133 10.84 14.71 40.63
CA LEU A 133 11.11 15.58 39.47
C LEU A 133 10.83 14.86 38.14
N GLU A 134 11.23 13.60 38.02
CA GLU A 134 10.98 12.76 36.86
C GLU A 134 9.48 12.52 36.69
N SER A 135 8.75 12.16 37.75
CA SER A 135 7.29 11.99 37.70
C SER A 135 6.57 13.28 37.30
N SER A 136 7.04 14.44 37.79
CA SER A 136 6.52 15.74 37.33
C SER A 136 6.79 15.97 35.85
N TYR A 137 7.98 15.62 35.37
CA TYR A 137 8.32 15.68 33.95
C TYR A 137 7.43 14.79 33.10
N GLU A 138 7.25 13.53 33.47
CA GLU A 138 6.40 12.56 32.78
C GLU A 138 4.97 13.07 32.63
N LYS A 139 4.41 13.66 33.69
CA LYS A 139 3.09 14.30 33.65
C LYS A 139 3.01 15.45 32.64
N ARG A 140 4.07 16.27 32.52
CA ARG A 140 4.10 17.39 31.54
C ARG A 140 4.14 16.89 30.11
N VAL A 141 4.81 15.77 29.85
CA VAL A 141 4.99 15.24 28.49
C VAL A 141 3.94 14.20 28.10
N THR A 142 3.06 13.79 29.02
CA THR A 142 2.05 12.75 28.79
C THR A 142 1.23 12.97 27.51
N ASN A 143 0.78 14.21 27.24
CA ASN A 143 0.05 14.51 26.01
C ASN A 143 0.92 14.26 24.76
N HIS A 144 2.20 14.66 24.78
CA HIS A 144 3.09 14.45 23.64
C HIS A 144 3.37 12.95 23.41
N GLU A 145 3.65 12.19 24.47
CA GLU A 145 3.83 10.73 24.41
C GLU A 145 2.60 10.06 23.79
N SER A 146 1.40 10.41 24.25
CA SER A 146 0.16 9.82 23.71
C SER A 146 -0.04 10.10 22.20
N ARG A 147 0.45 11.24 21.69
CA ARG A 147 0.39 11.57 20.26
C ARG A 147 1.42 10.77 19.47
N ILE A 148 2.62 10.58 20.01
CA ILE A 148 3.63 9.70 19.39
C ILE A 148 3.09 8.27 19.30
N ASP A 149 2.54 7.74 20.37
CA ASP A 149 1.96 6.39 20.38
C ASP A 149 0.83 6.25 19.36
N SER A 150 -0.05 7.27 19.28
CA SER A 150 -1.12 7.31 18.27
C SER A 150 -0.59 7.32 16.84
N ILE A 151 0.46 8.08 16.59
CA ILE A 151 1.13 8.16 15.27
C ILE A 151 1.75 6.81 14.89
N GLU A 152 2.42 6.15 15.83
CA GLU A 152 3.02 4.82 15.61
C GLU A 152 1.94 3.77 15.31
N ALA A 153 0.83 3.78 16.04
CA ALA A 153 -0.31 2.90 15.79
C ALA A 153 -0.95 3.13 14.41
N LEU A 154 -1.12 4.40 14.01
CA LEU A 154 -1.63 4.76 12.68
C LEU A 154 -0.66 4.33 11.58
N LYS A 155 0.65 4.50 11.78
CA LYS A 155 1.68 4.04 10.82
C LYS A 155 1.59 2.54 10.61
N SER A 156 1.49 1.75 11.69
CA SER A 156 1.32 0.29 11.58
C SER A 156 0.05 -0.07 10.83
N THR A 157 -1.07 0.57 11.21
CA THR A 157 -2.37 0.34 10.56
C THR A 157 -2.30 0.66 9.07
N LEU A 158 -1.66 1.76 8.68
CA LEU A 158 -1.55 2.17 7.27
C LEU A 158 -0.73 1.17 6.45
N LYS A 159 0.37 0.65 7.02
CA LYS A 159 1.17 -0.41 6.40
C LYS A 159 0.34 -1.67 6.14
N ASP A 160 -0.45 -2.10 7.12
CA ASP A 160 -1.32 -3.28 6.96
C ASP A 160 -2.40 -3.03 5.91
N LYS A 161 -2.98 -1.82 5.88
CA LYS A 161 -3.96 -1.43 4.86
C LYS A 161 -3.38 -1.45 3.44
N LEU A 162 -2.12 -1.04 3.25
CA LEU A 162 -1.45 -1.13 1.96
C LEU A 162 -1.27 -2.59 1.51
N ILE A 163 -0.90 -3.49 2.43
CA ILE A 163 -0.82 -4.93 2.14
C ILE A 163 -2.19 -5.47 1.73
N LEU A 164 -3.24 -5.13 2.48
CA LEU A 164 -4.61 -5.55 2.15
C LEU A 164 -5.06 -5.01 0.79
N LEU A 165 -4.79 -3.75 0.47
CA LEU A 165 -5.08 -3.17 -0.85
C LEU A 165 -4.42 -3.98 -1.96
N LYS A 166 -3.12 -4.28 -1.82
CA LYS A 166 -2.41 -5.12 -2.80
C LYS A 166 -3.08 -6.48 -2.98
N LEU A 167 -3.41 -7.16 -1.89
CA LEU A 167 -4.04 -8.49 -1.95
C LEU A 167 -5.44 -8.43 -2.59
N PHE A 168 -6.32 -7.54 -2.14
CA PHE A 168 -7.70 -7.48 -2.62
C PHE A 168 -7.81 -6.97 -4.06
N ILE A 169 -6.93 -6.06 -4.47
CA ILE A 169 -6.93 -5.56 -5.85
C ILE A 169 -6.37 -6.60 -6.83
N THR A 170 -5.37 -7.38 -6.41
CA THR A 170 -4.69 -8.35 -7.29
C THR A 170 -5.34 -9.74 -7.30
N GLU A 171 -6.23 -10.04 -6.35
CA GLU A 171 -6.98 -11.30 -6.31
C GLU A 171 -7.84 -11.55 -7.58
N PRO A 172 -8.71 -10.62 -8.04
CA PRO A 172 -9.49 -10.86 -9.25
C PRO A 172 -8.61 -10.93 -10.49
N MET A 173 -7.51 -10.17 -10.49
CA MET A 173 -6.52 -10.17 -11.57
C MET A 173 -5.88 -11.56 -11.76
N ILE A 174 -5.39 -12.20 -10.68
CA ILE A 174 -4.81 -13.54 -10.78
C ILE A 174 -5.88 -14.60 -11.08
N HIS A 175 -7.10 -14.44 -10.55
CA HIS A 175 -8.21 -15.33 -10.89
C HIS A 175 -8.54 -15.33 -12.39
N ASN A 176 -8.52 -14.15 -13.02
CA ASN A 176 -8.74 -14.03 -14.46
C ASN A 176 -7.64 -14.70 -15.28
N TYR A 177 -6.38 -14.55 -14.88
CA TYR A 177 -5.28 -15.28 -15.51
C TYR A 177 -5.46 -16.79 -15.38
N GLN A 178 -5.75 -17.28 -14.18
CA GLN A 178 -5.95 -18.72 -13.93
C GLN A 178 -7.13 -19.28 -14.72
N SER A 179 -8.17 -18.49 -14.96
CA SER A 179 -9.35 -18.92 -15.69
C SER A 179 -9.17 -18.86 -17.21
N ASN A 180 -8.53 -17.80 -17.71
CA ASN A 180 -8.44 -17.51 -19.14
C ASN A 180 -7.21 -18.11 -19.81
N GLU A 181 -6.11 -18.28 -19.06
CA GLU A 181 -4.82 -18.73 -19.60
C GLU A 181 -4.48 -20.17 -19.21
N LEU A 182 -5.41 -20.92 -18.61
CA LEU A 182 -5.21 -22.33 -18.29
C LEU A 182 -5.03 -23.14 -19.60
N PRO A 183 -3.87 -23.77 -19.84
CA PRO A 183 -3.67 -24.52 -21.07
C PRO A 183 -4.61 -25.74 -21.15
N ASN A 184 -5.03 -26.06 -22.38
CA ASN A 184 -5.85 -27.25 -22.62
C ASN A 184 -5.07 -28.53 -22.24
N VAL A 185 -5.70 -29.40 -21.45
CA VAL A 185 -5.14 -30.67 -20.97
C VAL A 185 -4.86 -31.67 -22.10
N GLU A 186 -5.55 -31.57 -23.23
CA GLU A 186 -5.42 -32.49 -24.38
C GLU A 186 -3.98 -32.61 -24.88
N GLN A 187 -3.19 -31.53 -24.82
CA GLN A 187 -1.78 -31.57 -25.21
C GLN A 187 -0.96 -32.47 -24.28
N LEU A 188 -1.25 -32.41 -22.98
CA LEU A 188 -0.61 -33.27 -21.98
C LEU A 188 -1.05 -34.73 -22.16
N GLU A 189 -2.33 -34.95 -22.45
CA GLU A 189 -2.86 -36.29 -22.72
C GLU A 189 -2.24 -36.92 -23.97
N SER A 190 -2.10 -36.15 -25.05
CA SER A 190 -1.40 -36.58 -26.26
C SER A 190 0.04 -36.99 -25.95
N LEU A 191 0.76 -36.15 -25.19
CA LEU A 191 2.13 -36.44 -24.81
C LEU A 191 2.24 -37.72 -23.96
N ILE A 192 1.33 -37.90 -22.99
CA ILE A 192 1.27 -39.13 -22.18
C ILE A 192 1.05 -40.37 -23.07
N LYS A 193 0.18 -40.26 -24.08
CA LYS A 193 -0.09 -41.35 -25.02
C LYS A 193 1.16 -41.72 -25.83
N ASP A 194 1.90 -40.72 -26.31
CA ASP A 194 3.14 -40.93 -27.05
C ASP A 194 4.20 -41.65 -26.19
N TYR A 195 4.38 -41.21 -24.94
CA TYR A 195 5.27 -41.90 -23.99
C TYR A 195 4.83 -43.34 -23.71
N LYS A 196 3.54 -43.58 -23.45
CA LYS A 196 3.02 -44.94 -23.20
C LYS A 196 3.29 -45.85 -24.39
N LYS A 197 3.08 -45.35 -25.60
CA LYS A 197 3.35 -46.10 -26.83
C LYS A 197 4.83 -46.44 -26.97
N ALA A 198 5.72 -45.46 -26.80
CA ALA A 198 7.16 -45.67 -26.90
C ALA A 198 7.67 -46.70 -25.86
N ILE A 199 7.14 -46.66 -24.63
CA ILE A 199 7.48 -47.63 -23.59
C ILE A 199 7.01 -49.04 -24.00
N GLU A 200 5.78 -49.18 -24.49
CA GLU A 200 5.26 -50.47 -24.94
C GLU A 200 6.10 -51.04 -26.09
N ASP A 201 6.33 -50.22 -27.13
CA ASP A 201 7.13 -50.59 -28.30
C ASP A 201 8.58 -50.99 -27.88
N SER A 202 9.15 -50.38 -26.83
CA SER A 202 10.50 -50.73 -26.34
C SER A 202 10.62 -52.11 -25.70
N LYS A 203 9.52 -52.66 -25.16
CA LYS A 203 9.53 -53.99 -24.49
C LYS A 203 9.86 -55.11 -25.47
N GLU A 204 9.59 -54.94 -26.75
CA GLU A 204 9.97 -55.89 -27.79
C GLU A 204 11.48 -56.10 -27.87
N TYR A 205 12.25 -55.07 -27.50
CA TYR A 205 13.71 -55.04 -27.64
C TYR A 205 14.46 -55.26 -26.32
N ILE A 206 13.79 -55.15 -25.18
CA ILE A 206 14.40 -55.31 -23.85
C ILE A 206 14.01 -56.69 -23.29
N LYS A 207 14.85 -57.70 -23.54
CA LYS A 207 14.75 -59.02 -22.88
C LYS A 207 15.75 -59.11 -21.74
N ILE A 208 15.26 -59.13 -20.50
CA ILE A 208 16.07 -59.48 -19.33
C ILE A 208 15.96 -61.00 -19.14
N ASN A 209 17.00 -61.72 -19.54
CA ASN A 209 17.13 -63.13 -19.19
C ASN A 209 17.37 -63.22 -17.67
N LYS A 210 16.41 -63.82 -16.95
CA LYS A 210 16.63 -64.29 -15.58
C LYS A 210 17.28 -65.66 -15.59
#